data_AF-A0A838I0J7-F1
#
_entry.id   AF-A0A838I0J7-F1
#
_cell.length_a   1.000
_cell.length_b   1.000
_cell.length_c   1.000
_cell.angle_alpha   90.00
_cell.angle_beta   90.00
_cell.angle_gamma   90.00
#
_symmetry.space_group_name_H-M   'P 1'
#
loop_
_entity.id
_entity.type
_entity.pdbx_description
1 polymer ?
#
loop_
_entity_poly.entity_id
_entity_poly.type
_entity_poly.pdbx_seq_one_letter_code
_entity_poly.pdbx_strand_id
1 'polypeptide(L)'
;MTKKYFFSFVAFMVSIFAARGDIIPTLGSIAADGSDFRWNYTTNVTVDQTVQPGDFFTIYDFGNLIAGSNVQPADWSFTSLLIGTTPATVLPEDDAGVLNLTWTYNGTTPIPGTAFLGTFSVASTTDQLRTDFFTGHATRSSGPTAGSKIDNIGLISVPVPEMSALGPIIGFCSLGAIGYLSSLLRRRIN
;
A
#
# COMPACT_ATOMS: atom_id res chain seq x y z
N MET A 1 21.75 -51.14 -10.54
CA MET A 1 22.49 -49.90 -10.16
C MET A 1 21.73 -48.72 -10.73
N THR A 2 21.09 -47.91 -9.89
CA THR A 2 20.33 -46.75 -10.36
C THR A 2 20.55 -45.61 -9.37
N LYS A 3 21.41 -44.66 -9.73
CA LYS A 3 21.67 -43.46 -8.92
C LYS A 3 20.50 -42.49 -9.09
N LYS A 4 19.84 -42.14 -7.99
CA LYS A 4 18.85 -41.06 -7.96
C LYS A 4 19.54 -39.82 -7.37
N TYR A 5 19.74 -38.80 -8.19
CA TYR A 5 20.18 -37.48 -7.75
C TYR A 5 18.94 -36.68 -7.36
N PHE A 6 18.82 -36.30 -6.09
CA PHE A 6 17.77 -35.39 -5.63
C PHE A 6 18.39 -33.99 -5.51
N PHE A 7 17.93 -33.07 -6.36
CA PHE A 7 18.25 -31.66 -6.27
C PHE A 7 17.60 -31.07 -5.03
N SER A 8 18.40 -30.50 -4.13
CA SER A 8 17.91 -29.80 -2.94
C SER A 8 17.61 -28.35 -3.31
N PHE A 9 16.35 -27.93 -3.18
CA PHE A 9 15.93 -26.52 -3.31
C PHE A 9 15.90 -25.91 -1.90
N VAL A 10 16.91 -25.11 -1.55
CA VAL A 10 16.92 -24.35 -0.30
C VAL A 10 16.31 -22.99 -0.61
N ALA A 11 15.04 -22.79 -0.22
CA ALA A 11 14.42 -21.48 -0.21
C ALA A 11 14.84 -20.75 1.08
N PHE A 12 15.68 -19.72 0.94
CA PHE A 12 15.99 -18.78 2.01
C PHE A 12 14.85 -17.75 2.09
N MET A 13 13.83 -18.02 2.89
CA MET A 13 12.83 -17.02 3.26
C MET A 13 13.43 -16.13 4.35
N VAL A 14 13.91 -14.95 3.97
CA VAL A 14 14.26 -13.89 4.92
C VAL A 14 12.97 -13.17 5.30
N SER A 15 12.34 -13.60 6.40
CA SER A 15 11.21 -12.90 6.99
C SER A 15 11.73 -11.71 7.80
N ILE A 16 11.86 -10.53 7.18
CA ILE A 16 12.09 -9.29 7.92
C ILE A 16 10.72 -8.80 8.41
N PHE A 17 10.20 -9.38 9.49
CA PHE A 17 9.14 -8.70 10.22
C PHE A 17 9.77 -7.55 10.98
N ALA A 18 9.71 -6.34 10.41
CA ALA A 18 9.93 -5.12 11.18
C ALA A 18 8.73 -4.90 12.11
N ALA A 19 8.60 -5.72 13.16
CA ALA A 19 7.70 -5.43 14.27
C ALA A 19 8.36 -4.35 15.14
N ARG A 20 8.32 -3.11 14.66
CA ARG A 20 8.63 -1.92 15.45
C ARG A 20 7.28 -1.26 15.75
N GLY A 21 6.90 -1.26 17.02
CA GLY A 21 5.58 -0.81 17.47
C GLY A 21 5.33 0.66 17.12
N ASP A 22 4.21 0.93 16.44
CA ASP A 22 3.75 2.23 15.95
C ASP A 22 2.25 2.14 15.51
N ILE A 23 1.73 3.06 14.70
CA ILE A 23 0.41 3.04 14.06
C ILE A 23 0.38 1.90 13.03
N ILE A 24 -0.55 0.97 13.19
CA ILE A 24 -0.68 -0.23 12.36
C ILE A 24 -2.12 -0.33 11.87
N PRO A 25 -2.40 -0.01 10.59
CA PRO A 25 -3.65 -0.36 9.94
C PRO A 25 -3.69 -1.86 9.63
N THR A 26 -4.88 -2.44 9.67
CA THR A 26 -5.12 -3.84 9.29
C THR A 26 -6.45 -3.90 8.57
N LEU A 27 -6.51 -4.62 7.43
CA LEU A 27 -7.78 -4.84 6.75
C LEU A 27 -8.71 -5.63 7.66
N GLY A 28 -9.80 -5.00 8.10
CA GLY A 28 -10.83 -5.60 8.93
C GLY A 28 -11.91 -6.29 8.11
N SER A 29 -12.39 -5.63 7.05
CA SER A 29 -13.39 -6.21 6.14
C SER A 29 -13.44 -5.51 4.78
N ILE A 30 -14.00 -6.24 3.81
CA ILE A 30 -14.48 -5.70 2.54
C ILE A 30 -15.99 -6.00 2.50
N ALA A 31 -16.82 -4.97 2.32
CA ALA A 31 -18.27 -5.10 2.31
C ALA A 31 -18.86 -4.48 1.03
N ALA A 32 -19.94 -5.04 0.50
CA ALA A 32 -20.66 -4.42 -0.61
C ALA A 32 -21.21 -3.05 -0.21
N ASP A 33 -21.07 -2.06 -1.09
CA ASP A 33 -21.51 -0.68 -0.91
C ASP A 33 -22.14 -0.19 -2.22
N GLY A 34 -23.40 -0.58 -2.44
CA GLY A 34 -24.07 -0.38 -3.73
C GLY A 34 -23.44 -1.26 -4.82
N SER A 35 -22.92 -0.62 -5.87
CA SER A 35 -22.14 -1.28 -6.94
C SER A 35 -20.65 -1.40 -6.62
N ASP A 36 -20.19 -0.72 -5.57
CA ASP A 36 -18.79 -0.64 -5.17
C ASP A 36 -18.54 -1.50 -3.92
N PHE A 37 -17.31 -1.45 -3.41
CA PHE A 37 -16.89 -2.19 -2.23
C PHE A 37 -16.24 -1.26 -1.21
N ARG A 38 -16.75 -1.30 0.02
CA ARG A 38 -16.20 -0.60 1.18
C ARG A 38 -15.05 -1.38 1.78
N TRP A 39 -13.86 -0.82 1.74
CA TRP A 39 -12.65 -1.35 2.37
C TRP A 39 -12.48 -0.72 3.75
N ASN A 40 -12.54 -1.54 4.81
CA ASN A 40 -12.46 -1.08 6.20
C ASN A 40 -11.13 -1.50 6.83
N TYR A 41 -10.34 -0.52 7.23
CA TYR A 41 -9.07 -0.70 7.92
C TYR A 41 -9.22 -0.36 9.41
N THR A 42 -9.01 -1.36 10.26
CA THR A 42 -8.94 -1.20 11.71
C THR A 42 -7.51 -0.80 12.06
N THR A 43 -7.34 0.35 12.71
CA THR A 43 -6.00 0.88 13.00
C THR A 43 -5.77 0.97 14.50
N ASN A 44 -4.57 0.58 14.96
CA ASN A 44 -4.17 0.64 16.36
C ASN A 44 -2.82 1.34 16.49
N VAL A 45 -2.56 1.95 17.66
CA VAL A 45 -1.22 2.36 18.09
C VAL A 45 -0.76 1.42 19.19
N THR A 46 0.47 0.92 19.09
CA THR A 46 1.01 -0.06 20.04
C THR A 46 1.51 0.58 21.34
N VAL A 47 1.91 -0.26 22.29
CA VAL A 47 2.60 0.15 23.53
C VAL A 47 3.83 1.03 23.25
N ASP A 48 4.17 1.89 24.21
CA ASP A 48 5.31 2.83 24.19
C ASP A 48 5.30 3.89 23.08
N GLN A 49 4.17 4.05 22.40
CA GLN A 49 3.93 5.09 21.40
C GLN A 49 2.71 5.93 21.78
N THR A 50 2.63 7.11 21.20
CA THR A 50 1.50 8.04 21.30
C THR A 50 1.29 8.68 19.93
N VAL A 51 0.04 8.76 19.49
CA VAL A 51 -0.33 9.57 18.31
C VAL A 51 -0.44 11.02 18.75
N GLN A 52 0.45 11.86 18.22
CA GLN A 52 0.51 13.30 18.42
C GLN A 52 -0.10 14.02 17.22
N PRO A 53 -0.51 15.30 17.36
CA PRO A 53 -0.89 16.09 16.19
C PRO A 53 0.22 16.06 15.12
N GLY A 54 -0.16 15.78 13.87
CA GLY A 54 0.74 15.61 12.73
C GLY A 54 1.22 14.17 12.49
N ASP A 55 0.99 13.24 13.41
CA ASP A 55 1.25 11.81 13.20
C ASP A 55 0.28 11.23 12.18
N PHE A 56 0.72 10.22 11.42
CA PHE A 56 -0.03 9.73 10.27
C PHE A 56 0.26 8.27 9.96
N PHE A 57 -0.56 7.70 9.08
CA PHE A 57 -0.22 6.48 8.36
C PHE A 57 -0.62 6.60 6.89
N THR A 58 0.09 5.87 6.04
CA THR A 58 -0.09 5.84 4.60
C THR A 58 -0.29 4.40 4.14
N ILE A 59 -1.31 4.15 3.32
CA ILE A 59 -1.53 2.90 2.60
C ILE A 59 -1.15 3.16 1.14
N TYR A 60 -0.28 2.32 0.60
CA TYR A 60 0.29 2.54 -0.73
C TYR A 60 -0.51 1.86 -1.83
N ASP A 61 -0.46 2.47 -3.01
CA ASP A 61 -0.99 1.94 -4.27
C ASP A 61 -2.43 1.38 -4.17
N PHE A 62 -3.32 2.17 -3.58
CA PHE A 62 -4.72 1.81 -3.42
C PHE A 62 -5.48 1.87 -4.76
N GLY A 63 -5.85 0.70 -5.27
CA GLY A 63 -6.53 0.55 -6.55
C GLY A 63 -7.95 1.12 -6.58
N ASN A 64 -8.27 1.85 -7.65
CA ASN A 64 -9.63 2.26 -8.03
C ASN A 64 -10.44 2.97 -6.93
N LEU A 65 -9.78 3.87 -6.20
CA LEU A 65 -10.42 4.70 -5.17
C LEU A 65 -11.63 5.45 -5.74
N ILE A 66 -12.79 5.32 -5.09
CA ILE A 66 -13.92 6.23 -5.28
C ILE A 66 -13.63 7.53 -4.52
N ALA A 67 -13.35 8.61 -5.24
CA ALA A 67 -12.97 9.89 -4.65
C ALA A 67 -14.03 10.42 -3.67
N GLY A 68 -13.60 10.92 -2.51
CA GLY A 68 -14.49 11.47 -1.48
C GLY A 68 -15.31 10.42 -0.71
N SER A 69 -15.05 9.12 -0.93
CA SER A 69 -15.72 8.05 -0.19
C SER A 69 -15.18 7.86 1.23
N ASN A 70 -14.10 8.54 1.63
CA ASN A 70 -13.42 8.27 2.89
C ASN A 70 -14.33 8.47 4.12
N VAL A 71 -14.22 7.57 5.07
CA VAL A 71 -14.80 7.69 6.41
C VAL A 71 -13.70 7.40 7.42
N GLN A 72 -13.63 8.21 8.47
CA GLN A 72 -12.61 8.10 9.50
C GLN A 72 -13.14 8.62 10.84
N PRO A 73 -12.47 8.29 11.95
CA PRO A 73 -12.74 8.90 13.24
C PRO A 73 -12.56 10.43 13.21
N ALA A 74 -13.17 11.11 14.18
CA ALA A 74 -12.97 12.54 14.38
C ALA A 74 -11.48 12.86 14.55
N ASP A 75 -11.11 14.10 14.24
CA ASP A 75 -9.74 14.62 14.35
C ASP A 75 -8.72 13.99 13.41
N TRP A 76 -9.13 13.18 12.44
CA TRP A 76 -8.28 12.73 11.33
C TRP A 76 -8.64 13.46 10.05
N SER A 77 -7.63 13.86 9.28
CA SER A 77 -7.79 14.30 7.88
C SER A 77 -7.34 13.23 6.91
N PHE A 78 -7.85 13.29 5.68
CA PHE A 78 -7.55 12.33 4.62
C PHE A 78 -7.02 13.04 3.39
N THR A 79 -6.01 12.46 2.76
CA THR A 79 -5.55 12.83 1.42
C THR A 79 -5.33 11.58 0.58
N SER A 80 -5.51 11.72 -0.74
CA SER A 80 -5.19 10.71 -1.74
C SER A 80 -4.32 11.33 -2.83
N LEU A 81 -3.07 10.93 -2.94
CA LEU A 81 -2.08 11.51 -3.86
C LEU A 81 -1.28 10.41 -4.55
N LEU A 82 -0.87 10.63 -5.81
CA LEU A 82 0.01 9.69 -6.52
C LEU A 82 1.39 9.55 -5.87
N ILE A 83 1.86 10.62 -5.23
CA ILE A 83 3.04 10.59 -4.38
C ILE A 83 2.56 10.93 -2.97
N GLY A 84 2.46 9.90 -2.12
CA GLY A 84 1.93 10.01 -0.77
C GLY A 84 2.91 10.64 0.21
N THR A 85 2.50 10.71 1.49
CA THR A 85 3.42 11.09 2.56
C THR A 85 4.14 9.84 3.06
N THR A 86 5.45 9.76 2.87
CA THR A 86 6.29 8.66 3.38
C THR A 86 7.14 9.17 4.54
N PRO A 87 7.16 8.47 5.69
CA PRO A 87 8.05 8.83 6.79
C PRO A 87 9.53 8.71 6.39
N ALA A 88 10.38 9.58 6.93
CA ALA A 88 11.74 9.76 6.41
C ALA A 88 12.68 8.57 6.62
N THR A 89 12.38 7.64 7.54
CA THR A 89 13.28 6.51 7.87
C THR A 89 12.86 5.17 7.27
N VAL A 90 11.80 5.14 6.46
CA VAL A 90 11.32 3.96 5.74
C VAL A 90 11.16 4.25 4.26
N LEU A 91 11.22 3.20 3.42
CA LEU A 91 11.11 3.32 1.97
C LEU A 91 10.28 2.13 1.43
N PRO A 92 8.94 2.28 1.33
CA PRO A 92 8.10 1.29 0.67
C PRO A 92 8.32 1.30 -0.84
N GLU A 93 7.97 0.19 -1.49
CA GLU A 93 7.72 0.19 -2.93
C GLU A 93 6.44 1.01 -3.17
N ASP A 94 6.46 1.86 -4.20
CA ASP A 94 5.40 2.82 -4.51
C ASP A 94 5.31 2.95 -6.04
N ASP A 95 4.13 2.67 -6.60
CA ASP A 95 3.82 2.92 -8.00
C ASP A 95 3.24 4.33 -8.13
N ALA A 96 4.05 5.24 -8.67
CA ALA A 96 3.66 6.63 -8.90
C ALA A 96 2.45 6.80 -9.85
N GLY A 97 1.94 5.73 -10.47
CA GLY A 97 0.69 5.70 -11.24
C GLY A 97 -0.56 5.35 -10.42
N VAL A 98 -0.42 4.95 -9.16
CA VAL A 98 -1.52 4.53 -8.28
C VAL A 98 -1.60 5.45 -7.06
N LEU A 99 -2.81 5.66 -6.52
CA LEU A 99 -3.02 6.60 -5.42
C LEU A 99 -2.59 6.00 -4.08
N ASN A 100 -1.84 6.79 -3.32
CA ASN A 100 -1.51 6.55 -1.92
C ASN A 100 -2.53 7.24 -1.02
N LEU A 101 -2.99 6.56 0.02
CA LEU A 101 -3.98 7.06 0.98
C LEU A 101 -3.30 7.45 2.27
N THR A 102 -3.36 8.71 2.68
CA THR A 102 -2.78 9.18 3.95
C THR A 102 -3.88 9.67 4.89
N TRP A 103 -3.84 9.19 6.14
CA TRP A 103 -4.63 9.76 7.23
C TRP A 103 -3.70 10.41 8.25
N THR A 104 -3.93 11.69 8.54
CA THR A 104 -3.13 12.49 9.48
C THR A 104 -3.99 12.92 10.66
N TYR A 105 -3.50 12.68 11.87
CA TYR A 105 -4.13 13.11 13.11
C TYR A 105 -3.92 14.61 13.33
N ASN A 106 -5.02 15.35 13.47
CA ASN A 106 -5.06 16.79 13.68
C ASN A 106 -5.70 17.17 15.02
N GLY A 107 -6.02 16.19 15.87
CA GLY A 107 -6.60 16.46 17.18
C GLY A 107 -5.60 17.13 18.11
N THR A 108 -6.10 17.84 19.12
CA THR A 108 -5.26 18.58 20.08
C THR A 108 -4.83 17.71 21.27
N THR A 109 -5.47 16.58 21.49
CA THR A 109 -5.22 15.69 22.63
C THR A 109 -4.47 14.45 22.14
N PRO A 110 -3.22 14.21 22.58
CA PRO A 110 -2.49 13.03 22.16
C PRO A 110 -3.21 11.72 22.54
N ILE A 111 -3.15 10.72 21.67
CA ILE A 111 -3.74 9.39 21.91
C ILE A 111 -2.64 8.45 22.40
N PRO A 112 -2.54 8.15 23.70
CA PRO A 112 -1.53 7.23 24.21
C PRO A 112 -1.83 5.81 23.75
N GLY A 113 -0.82 5.09 23.25
CA GLY A 113 -0.91 3.65 23.04
C GLY A 113 -0.80 2.89 24.36
N THR A 114 -1.26 1.65 24.48
CA THR A 114 -1.97 0.76 23.53
C THR A 114 -3.41 1.21 23.31
N ALA A 115 -3.76 1.65 22.10
CA ALA A 115 -5.10 2.17 21.81
C ALA A 115 -5.62 1.79 20.43
N PHE A 116 -6.93 1.54 20.36
CA PHE A 116 -7.66 1.44 19.11
C PHE A 116 -7.94 2.85 18.58
N LEU A 117 -7.44 3.15 17.37
CA LEU A 117 -7.59 4.47 16.76
C LEU A 117 -8.91 4.62 16.01
N GLY A 118 -9.58 3.51 15.70
CA GLY A 118 -10.84 3.48 14.98
C GLY A 118 -10.77 2.72 13.65
N THR A 119 -11.88 2.77 12.92
CA THR A 119 -11.98 2.20 11.56
C THR A 119 -11.90 3.34 10.55
N PHE A 120 -10.97 3.20 9.62
CA PHE A 120 -10.75 4.07 8.48
C PHE A 120 -11.23 3.34 7.25
N SER A 121 -12.01 3.97 6.38
CA SER A 121 -12.54 3.30 5.21
C SER A 121 -12.60 4.18 3.99
N VAL A 122 -12.61 3.54 2.84
CA VAL A 122 -12.80 4.10 1.51
C VAL A 122 -13.57 3.09 0.66
N ALA A 123 -14.16 3.53 -0.44
CA ALA A 123 -14.75 2.64 -1.43
C ALA A 123 -13.80 2.44 -2.63
N SER A 124 -13.87 1.25 -3.22
CA SER A 124 -13.20 0.88 -4.48
C SER A 124 -14.20 0.17 -5.40
N THR A 125 -14.02 0.27 -6.72
CA THR A 125 -14.84 -0.44 -7.71
C THR A 125 -14.61 -1.96 -7.70
N THR A 126 -13.65 -2.46 -6.93
CA THR A 126 -13.30 -3.89 -6.87
C THR A 126 -13.06 -4.38 -5.44
N ASP A 127 -13.37 -5.66 -5.21
CA ASP A 127 -13.01 -6.44 -4.03
C ASP A 127 -11.79 -7.35 -4.28
N GLN A 128 -11.25 -7.35 -5.50
CA GLN A 128 -10.06 -8.11 -5.85
C GLN A 128 -8.89 -7.57 -5.05
N LEU A 129 -8.31 -8.42 -4.20
CA LEU A 129 -7.26 -8.03 -3.28
C LEU A 129 -5.87 -8.39 -3.80
N ARG A 130 -4.90 -7.56 -3.45
CA ARG A 130 -3.47 -7.85 -3.51
C ARG A 130 -2.80 -7.34 -2.24
N THR A 131 -1.54 -7.71 -2.06
CA THR A 131 -0.72 -7.19 -0.97
C THR A 131 0.10 -6.01 -1.45
N ASP A 132 0.20 -4.98 -0.60
CA ASP A 132 1.09 -3.83 -0.76
C ASP A 132 1.62 -3.39 0.62
N PHE A 133 2.22 -2.22 0.69
CA PHE A 133 2.81 -1.63 1.87
C PHE A 133 1.86 -0.66 2.56
N PHE A 134 2.07 -0.52 3.86
CA PHE A 134 1.70 0.67 4.62
C PHE A 134 2.93 1.19 5.35
N THR A 135 2.89 2.47 5.73
CA THR A 135 3.84 3.06 6.67
C THR A 135 3.11 3.84 7.74
N GLY A 136 3.63 3.82 8.96
CA GLY A 136 3.19 4.61 10.11
C GLY A 136 4.26 5.61 10.53
N HIS A 137 3.80 6.70 11.14
CA HIS A 137 4.62 7.71 11.79
C HIS A 137 3.96 8.11 13.11
N ALA A 138 4.54 7.71 14.25
CA ALA A 138 4.12 8.20 15.56
C ALA A 138 5.26 8.69 16.44
N THR A 139 4.92 8.98 17.69
CA THR A 139 5.83 9.55 18.66
C THR A 139 6.06 8.59 19.83
N ARG A 140 7.32 8.33 20.15
CA ARG A 140 7.70 7.51 21.29
C ARG A 140 7.26 8.15 22.60
N SER A 141 6.54 7.41 23.43
CA SER A 141 5.96 7.93 24.68
C SER A 141 6.81 7.67 25.92
N SER A 142 7.78 6.75 25.84
CA SER A 142 8.60 6.33 26.98
C SER A 142 10.08 6.12 26.64
N GLY A 143 10.91 5.96 27.67
CA GLY A 143 12.34 5.65 27.54
C GLY A 143 13.24 6.85 27.19
N PRO A 144 14.55 6.60 26.96
CA PRO A 144 15.55 7.65 26.79
C PRO A 144 15.33 8.57 25.58
N THR A 145 14.51 8.13 24.62
CA THR A 145 14.19 8.87 23.39
C THR A 145 12.70 9.24 23.32
N ALA A 146 12.00 9.33 24.46
CA ALA A 146 10.63 9.83 24.51
C ALA A 146 10.50 11.20 23.80
N GLY A 147 9.42 11.39 23.05
CA GLY A 147 9.20 12.55 22.19
C GLY A 147 9.82 12.46 20.80
N SER A 148 10.70 11.49 20.54
CA SER A 148 11.23 11.25 19.18
C SER A 148 10.19 10.57 18.29
N LYS A 149 10.31 10.80 16.97
CA LYS A 149 9.52 10.10 15.97
C LYS A 149 9.99 8.66 15.79
N ILE A 150 9.04 7.77 15.55
CA ILE A 150 9.27 6.41 15.10
C ILE A 150 8.47 6.19 13.83
N ASP A 151 9.08 5.47 12.90
CA ASP A 151 8.41 5.08 11.67
C ASP A 151 8.34 3.55 11.61
N ASN A 152 7.29 3.04 10.99
CA ASN A 152 7.18 1.63 10.62
C ASN A 152 6.85 1.45 9.14
N ILE A 153 7.08 0.24 8.67
CA ILE A 153 6.63 -0.25 7.37
C ILE A 153 6.13 -1.68 7.56
N GLY A 154 5.03 -2.02 6.91
CA GLY A 154 4.47 -3.36 6.92
C GLY A 154 3.65 -3.65 5.69
N LEU A 155 3.12 -4.87 5.61
CA LEU A 155 2.27 -5.29 4.50
C LEU A 155 0.79 -5.12 4.86
N ILE A 156 -0.02 -4.78 3.86
CA ILE A 156 -1.46 -4.58 3.97
C ILE A 156 -2.15 -5.06 2.69
N SER A 157 -3.42 -5.45 2.82
CA SER A 157 -4.24 -5.80 1.67
C SER A 157 -4.90 -4.55 1.08
N VAL A 158 -4.76 -4.37 -0.23
CA VAL A 158 -5.34 -3.26 -0.99
C VAL A 158 -6.06 -3.79 -2.25
N PRO A 159 -6.96 -3.01 -2.85
CA PRO A 159 -7.58 -3.39 -4.11
C PRO A 159 -6.55 -3.44 -5.24
N VAL A 160 -6.76 -4.37 -6.18
CA VAL A 160 -5.99 -4.39 -7.43
C VAL A 160 -6.31 -3.14 -8.26
N PRO A 161 -5.31 -2.33 -8.67
CA PRO A 161 -5.53 -1.20 -9.57
C PRO A 161 -6.08 -1.64 -10.93
N GLU A 162 -6.90 -0.80 -11.57
CA GLU A 162 -7.22 -1.00 -12.98
C GLU A 162 -5.94 -1.04 -13.81
N MET A 163 -5.71 -2.14 -14.52
CA MET A 163 -4.61 -2.22 -15.47
C MET A 163 -4.83 -1.15 -16.55
N SER A 164 -3.88 -0.22 -16.69
CA SER A 164 -3.87 0.66 -17.85
C SER A 164 -3.65 -0.20 -19.10
N ALA A 165 -4.73 -0.50 -19.83
CA ALA A 165 -4.72 -1.40 -20.99
C ALA A 165 -3.81 -0.91 -22.14
N LEU A 166 -3.28 0.32 -22.05
CA LEU A 166 -2.42 0.93 -23.06
C LEU A 166 -1.00 0.33 -23.12
N GLY A 167 -0.47 -0.19 -22.01
CA GLY A 167 0.88 -0.76 -21.97
C GLY A 167 1.08 -1.99 -22.87
N PRO A 168 0.21 -3.02 -22.79
CA PRO A 168 0.30 -4.19 -23.65
C PRO A 168 -0.03 -3.89 -25.12
N ILE A 169 -1.00 -3.01 -25.40
CA ILE A 169 -1.50 -2.75 -26.76
C ILE A 169 -0.45 -2.06 -27.64
N ILE A 170 0.34 -1.13 -27.09
CA ILE A 170 1.44 -0.49 -27.84
C ILE A 170 2.54 -1.50 -28.20
N GLY A 171 2.82 -2.47 -27.31
CA GLY A 171 3.77 -3.57 -27.55
C GLY A 171 3.35 -4.50 -28.70
N PHE A 172 2.06 -4.82 -28.82
CA PHE A 172 1.56 -5.67 -29.91
C PHE A 172 1.48 -4.91 -31.26
N CYS A 173 1.08 -3.64 -31.25
CA CYS A 173 1.00 -2.83 -32.48
C CYS A 173 2.39 -2.54 -33.08
N SER A 174 3.41 -2.33 -32.25
CA SER A 174 4.78 -2.07 -32.70
C SER A 174 5.47 -3.30 -33.32
N LEU A 175 5.26 -4.49 -32.75
CA LEU A 175 5.73 -5.75 -33.35
C LEU A 175 5.05 -6.05 -34.70
N GLY A 176 3.74 -5.76 -34.81
CA GLY A 176 3.00 -5.91 -36.07
C GLY A 176 3.51 -4.99 -37.19
N ALA A 177 3.85 -3.74 -36.88
CA ALA A 177 4.39 -2.79 -37.84
C ALA A 177 5.79 -3.16 -38.35
N ILE A 178 6.67 -3.64 -37.46
CA ILE A 178 8.03 -4.11 -37.83
C ILE A 178 7.94 -5.37 -38.69
N GLY A 179 7.06 -6.31 -38.35
CA GLY A 179 6.81 -7.52 -39.15
C GLY A 179 6.29 -7.22 -40.56
N TYR A 180 5.41 -6.22 -40.70
CA TYR A 180 4.89 -5.81 -42.00
C TYR A 180 5.96 -5.14 -42.88
N LEU A 181 6.73 -4.20 -42.33
CA LEU A 181 7.81 -3.50 -43.04
C LEU A 181 8.91 -4.45 -43.52
N SER A 182 9.31 -5.41 -42.67
CA SER A 182 10.31 -6.43 -43.04
C SER A 182 9.80 -7.40 -44.12
N SER A 183 8.49 -7.70 -44.15
CA SER A 183 7.88 -8.49 -45.23
C SER A 183 7.87 -7.75 -46.59
N LEU A 184 7.64 -6.43 -46.57
CA LEU A 184 7.63 -5.60 -47.78
C LEU A 184 9.05 -5.42 -48.36
N LEU A 185 10.05 -5.28 -47.51
CA LEU A 185 11.45 -5.22 -47.93
C LEU A 185 11.93 -6.54 -48.54
N ARG A 186 11.50 -7.68 -47.99
CA ARG A 186 11.83 -9.01 -48.54
C ARG A 186 11.20 -9.28 -49.92
N ARG A 187 10.06 -8.65 -50.23
CA ARG A 187 9.39 -8.77 -51.55
C ARG A 187 9.99 -7.91 -52.66
N ARG A 188 10.90 -6.98 -52.34
CA ARG A 188 11.57 -6.12 -53.34
C ARG A 188 12.94 -6.61 -53.78
N ILE A 189 13.46 -7.68 -53.19
CA ILE A 189 14.82 -8.21 -53.45
C ILE A 189 14.78 -9.53 -54.27
N ASN A 190 13.59 -10.02 -54.61
CA ASN A 190 13.37 -11.10 -55.59
C ASN A 190 12.64 -10.55 -56.81
#